data_AF-A0AAJ4N948-F1
#
_entry.id   AF-A0AAJ4N948-F1
#
_cell.length_a   1.000
_cell.length_b   1.000
_cell.length_c   1.000
_cell.angle_alpha   90.00
_cell.angle_beta   90.00
_cell.angle_gamma   90.00
#
_symmetry.space_group_name_H-M   'P 1'
#
loop_
_entity.id
_entity.type
_entity.pdbx_description
1 polymer ?
#
loop_
_entity_poly.entity_id
_entity_poly.type
_entity_poly.pdbx_seq_one_letter_code
_entity_poly.pdbx_strand_id
1 'polypeptide(L)'
;MAEQEFSYDAIIRTKIAIEILNQARAIVTARVYELEGTDPEAAEALRLRRRELIALQNSVAVTDRQTVENLIALWGPRVKDEARFWAEF
;
A
#
# COMPACT_ATOMS: atom_id res chain seq x y z
N MET A 1 16.56 27.26 -8.69
CA MET A 1 16.02 25.89 -8.73
C MET A 1 14.76 25.95 -9.55
N ALA A 2 14.69 25.29 -10.70
CA ALA A 2 13.44 25.25 -11.47
C ALA A 2 12.48 24.33 -10.72
N GLU A 3 11.31 24.85 -10.32
CA GLU A 3 10.20 24.00 -9.90
C GLU A 3 9.83 23.12 -11.09
N GLN A 4 10.00 21.81 -10.95
CA GLN A 4 9.58 20.87 -11.98
C GLN A 4 8.05 20.83 -11.95
N GLU A 5 7.41 21.42 -12.97
CA GLU A 5 5.97 21.47 -13.07
C GLU A 5 5.43 20.07 -13.40
N PHE A 6 4.91 19.39 -12.39
CA PHE A 6 4.23 18.10 -12.57
C PHE A 6 2.80 18.33 -13.04
N SER A 7 2.35 17.53 -14.02
CA SER A 7 0.94 17.55 -14.41
C SER A 7 0.06 17.22 -13.20
N TYR A 8 -1.08 17.91 -13.08
CA TYR A 8 -2.07 17.63 -12.04
C TYR A 8 -2.48 16.15 -12.01
N ASP A 9 -2.65 15.52 -13.18
CA ASP A 9 -2.94 14.09 -13.30
C ASP A 9 -1.89 13.22 -12.62
N ALA A 10 -0.59 13.44 -12.90
CA ALA A 10 0.48 12.69 -12.27
C ALA A 10 0.45 12.79 -10.73
N ILE A 11 0.21 13.99 -10.19
CA ILE A 11 0.06 14.20 -8.74
C ILE A 11 -1.13 13.40 -8.19
N ILE A 12 -2.27 13.43 -8.87
CA ILE A 12 -3.47 12.70 -8.44
C ILE A 12 -3.25 11.20 -8.49
N ARG A 13 -2.66 10.67 -9.57
CA ARG A 13 -2.33 9.24 -9.69
C ARG A 13 -1.41 8.79 -8.57
N THR A 14 -0.36 9.56 -8.25
CA THR A 14 0.53 9.27 -7.12
C THR A 14 -0.23 9.24 -5.78
N LYS A 15 -1.13 10.20 -5.54
CA LYS A 15 -1.98 10.20 -4.33
C LYS A 15 -2.88 8.98 -4.25
N ILE A 16 -3.47 8.55 -5.38
CA ILE A 16 -4.28 7.33 -5.45
C ILE A 16 -3.44 6.10 -5.09
N ALA A 17 -2.23 5.97 -5.64
CA ALA A 17 -1.34 4.84 -5.32
C ALA A 17 -0.98 4.82 -3.82
N ILE A 18 -0.65 5.97 -3.24
CA ILE A 18 -0.37 6.10 -1.80
C ILE A 18 -1.58 5.70 -0.96
N GLU A 19 -2.78 6.15 -1.34
CA GLU A 19 -3.99 5.83 -0.61
C GLU A 19 -4.35 4.34 -0.67
N ILE A 20 -4.15 3.69 -1.82
CA ILE A 20 -4.29 2.24 -1.94
C ILE A 20 -3.33 1.51 -0.98
N LEU A 21 -2.08 1.95 -0.88
CA LEU A 21 -1.12 1.37 0.07
C LEU A 21 -1.50 1.64 1.53
N ASN A 22 -2.08 2.79 1.84
CA ASN A 22 -2.63 3.07 3.17
C ASN A 22 -3.77 2.11 3.52
N GLN A 23 -4.68 1.83 2.57
CA GLN A 23 -5.77 0.87 2.76
C GLN A 23 -5.25 -0.55 2.98
N ALA A 24 -4.26 -0.99 2.18
CA ALA A 24 -3.58 -2.27 2.40
C ALA A 24 -2.98 -2.35 3.82
N ARG A 25 -2.30 -1.29 4.28
CA ARG A 25 -1.76 -1.22 5.64
C ARG A 25 -2.84 -1.25 6.72
N ALA A 26 -4.01 -0.67 6.47
CA ALA A 26 -5.14 -0.69 7.40
C ALA A 26 -5.70 -2.11 7.55
N ILE A 27 -5.91 -2.83 6.44
CA ILE A 27 -6.34 -4.24 6.44
C ILE A 27 -5.37 -5.10 7.25
N VAL A 28 -4.05 -4.97 7.01
CA VAL A 28 -3.03 -5.70 7.75
C VAL A 28 -3.03 -5.35 9.23
N THR A 29 -3.19 -4.07 9.56
CA THR A 29 -3.24 -3.61 10.96
C THR A 29 -4.43 -4.21 11.70
N ALA A 30 -5.60 -4.27 11.07
CA ALA A 30 -6.79 -4.90 11.67
C ALA A 30 -6.52 -6.37 12.00
N ARG A 31 -5.96 -7.14 11.06
CA ARG A 31 -5.64 -8.56 11.29
C ARG A 31 -4.56 -8.78 12.34
N VAL A 32 -3.57 -7.87 12.47
CA VAL A 32 -2.60 -7.93 13.57
C VAL A 32 -3.31 -7.87 14.92
N TYR A 33 -4.25 -6.94 15.10
CA TYR A 33 -5.01 -6.82 16.35
C TYR A 33 -5.86 -8.06 16.66
N GLU A 34 -6.43 -8.71 15.64
CA GLU A 34 -7.18 -9.97 15.81
C GLU A 34 -6.27 -11.11 16.29
N LEU A 35 -5.02 -11.16 15.83
CA LEU A 35 -4.08 -12.23 16.13
C LEU A 35 -3.25 -12.00 17.40
N GLU A 36 -3.11 -10.75 17.86
CA GLU A 36 -2.22 -10.38 18.97
C GLU A 36 -2.39 -11.23 20.25
N GLY A 37 -3.62 -11.63 20.57
CA GLY A 37 -3.93 -12.44 21.74
C GLY A 37 -4.04 -13.95 21.50
N THR A 38 -4.03 -14.39 20.24
CA THR A 38 -4.32 -15.79 19.87
C THR A 38 -3.16 -16.46 19.13
N ASP A 39 -2.48 -15.72 18.26
CA ASP A 39 -1.30 -16.15 17.51
C ASP A 39 -0.30 -14.98 17.38
N PRO A 40 0.53 -14.75 18.41
CA PRO A 40 1.50 -13.65 18.42
C PRO A 40 2.58 -13.76 17.35
N GLU A 41 2.91 -14.98 16.89
CA GLU A 41 3.90 -15.22 15.84
C GLU A 41 3.35 -14.77 14.48
N ALA A 42 2.12 -15.16 14.15
CA ALA A 42 1.45 -14.68 12.95
C ALA A 42 1.24 -13.15 12.98
N ALA A 43 0.91 -12.59 14.15
CA ALA A 43 0.81 -11.14 14.31
C ALA A 43 2.15 -10.43 14.01
N GLU A 44 3.29 -10.94 14.49
CA GLU A 44 4.60 -10.34 14.19
C GLU A 44 5.01 -10.48 12.73
N ALA A 45 4.69 -11.61 12.09
CA ALA A 45 4.91 -11.78 10.64
C ALA A 45 4.15 -10.70 9.85
N LEU A 46 2.90 -10.41 10.21
CA LEU A 46 2.12 -9.33 9.59
C LEU A 46 2.67 -7.93 9.91
N ARG A 47 3.23 -7.69 11.10
CA ARG A 47 3.93 -6.42 11.39
C ARG A 47 5.14 -6.22 10.48
N LEU A 48 5.87 -7.29 10.16
CA LEU A 48 6.97 -7.22 9.19
C LEU A 48 6.46 -6.87 7.79
N ARG A 49 5.41 -7.54 7.30
CA ARG A 49 4.78 -7.21 6.01
C ARG A 49 4.25 -5.77 5.95
N ARG A 50 3.70 -5.27 7.06
CA ARG A 50 3.27 -3.86 7.17
C ARG A 50 4.44 -2.88 7.03
N ARG A 51 5.64 -3.23 7.53
CA ARG A 51 6.87 -2.43 7.33
C ARG A 51 7.29 -2.43 5.86
N GLU A 52 7.16 -3.55 5.16
CA GLU A 52 7.42 -3.63 3.70
C GLU A 52 6.47 -2.71 2.91
N LEU A 53 5.18 -2.67 3.26
CA LEU A 53 4.22 -1.74 2.65
C LEU A 53 4.56 -0.26 2.89
N ILE A 54 5.11 0.08 4.07
CA ILE A 54 5.60 1.44 4.35
C ILE A 54 6.80 1.78 3.47
N ALA A 55 7.74 0.85 3.33
CA ALA A 55 8.89 1.04 2.45
C ALA A 55 8.46 1.23 0.99
N LEU A 56 7.48 0.45 0.52
CA LEU A 56 6.89 0.59 -0.80
C LEU A 56 6.17 1.93 -0.99
N GLN A 57 5.43 2.40 0.03
CA GLN A 57 4.78 3.70 0.00
C GLN A 57 5.80 4.85 -0.08
N ASN A 58 6.92 4.72 0.64
CA ASN A 58 7.99 5.73 0.63
C ASN A 58 8.79 5.75 -0.68
N SER A 59 8.73 4.71 -1.51
CA SER A 59 9.37 4.70 -2.83
C SER A 59 8.50 5.29 -3.94
N VAL A 60 7.22 5.60 -3.66
CA VAL A 60 6.32 6.18 -4.67
C VAL A 60 6.70 7.64 -4.94
N ALA A 61 7.03 7.95 -6.19
CA ALA A 61 7.38 9.29 -6.64
C ALA A 61 6.53 9.73 -7.83
N VAL A 62 6.17 11.03 -7.88
CA VAL A 62 5.42 11.63 -9.00
C VAL A 62 6.18 11.55 -10.32
N THR A 63 7.52 11.49 -10.26
CA THR A 63 8.41 11.32 -11.42
C THR A 63 8.37 9.90 -11.99
N ASP A 64 7.94 8.90 -11.23
CA ASP A 64 7.91 7.51 -11.65
C ASP A 64 6.46 7.06 -11.94
N ARG A 65 5.97 7.52 -13.09
CA ARG A 65 4.62 7.19 -13.55
C ARG A 65 4.42 5.68 -13.66
N GLN A 66 5.40 4.93 -14.16
CA GLN A 66 5.25 3.49 -14.40
C GLN A 66 5.01 2.75 -13.09
N THR A 67 5.79 3.05 -12.05
CA THR A 67 5.61 2.43 -10.73
C THR A 67 4.26 2.80 -10.11
N VAL A 68 3.85 4.09 -10.18
CA VAL A 68 2.54 4.54 -9.70
C VAL A 68 1.40 3.76 -10.36
N GLU A 69 1.45 3.63 -11.68
CA GLU A 69 0.41 2.97 -12.47
C GLU A 69 0.34 1.46 -12.18
N ASN A 70 1.49 0.80 -12.06
CA ASN A 70 1.60 -0.61 -11.69
C ASN A 70 1.04 -0.87 -10.30
N LEU A 71 1.32 0.02 -9.33
CA LEU A 71 0.77 -0.08 -7.98
C LEU A 71 -0.75 0.02 -7.97
N ILE A 72 -1.31 0.98 -8.71
CA ILE A 72 -2.77 1.15 -8.81
C ILE A 72 -3.41 -0.10 -9.43
N ALA A 73 -2.85 -0.61 -10.53
CA ALA A 73 -3.38 -1.78 -11.23
C ALA A 73 -3.31 -3.05 -10.38
N LEU A 74 -2.21 -3.25 -9.65
CA LEU A 74 -1.99 -4.43 -8.83
C LEU A 74 -2.82 -4.39 -7.53
N TRP A 75 -2.70 -3.29 -6.78
CA TRP A 75 -3.26 -3.21 -5.43
C TRP A 75 -4.68 -2.68 -5.39
N GLY A 76 -5.10 -1.88 -6.36
CA GLY A 76 -6.43 -1.28 -6.40
C GLY A 76 -7.58 -2.29 -6.34
N PRO A 77 -7.54 -3.40 -7.10
CA PRO A 77 -8.53 -4.46 -6.96
C PRO A 77 -8.42 -5.24 -5.65
N ARG A 78 -7.21 -5.44 -5.12
CA ARG A 78 -6.97 -6.21 -3.89
C ARG A 78 -7.59 -5.52 -2.67
N VAL A 79 -7.34 -4.23 -2.48
CA VAL A 79 -7.82 -3.51 -1.29
C VAL A 79 -9.34 -3.31 -1.26
N LYS A 80 -10.04 -3.55 -2.37
CA LYS A 80 -11.51 -3.51 -2.46
C LYS A 80 -12.20 -4.83 -2.09
N ASP A 81 -11.44 -5.92 -2.03
CA ASP A 81 -11.93 -7.26 -1.72
C ASP A 81 -10.95 -7.89 -0.74
N GLU A 82 -11.34 -7.89 0.54
CA GLU A 82 -10.47 -8.38 1.60
C GLU A 82 -10.14 -9.88 1.47
N ALA A 83 -11.07 -10.70 0.96
CA ALA A 83 -10.79 -12.11 0.74
C ALA A 83 -9.72 -12.30 -0.33
N ARG A 84 -9.83 -11.54 -1.43
CA ARG A 84 -8.80 -11.51 -2.47
C ARG A 84 -7.48 -10.93 -1.98
N PHE A 85 -7.53 -9.88 -1.16
CA PHE A 85 -6.34 -9.30 -0.54
C PHE A 85 -5.54 -10.40 0.15
N TRP A 86 -6.15 -11.13 1.08
CA TRP A 86 -5.48 -12.17 1.84
C TRP A 86 -5.05 -13.38 1.01
N ALA A 87 -5.73 -13.69 -0.09
CA ALA A 87 -5.31 -14.77 -0.99
C ALA A 87 -4.04 -14.42 -1.80
N GLU A 88 -3.74 -13.14 -2.00
CA GLU A 88 -2.66 -12.66 -2.86
C GLU A 88 -1.58 -11.83 -2.13
N PHE A 89 -1.66 -11.73 -0.79
CA PHE A 89 -0.78 -10.93 0.07
C PHE A 89 0.40 -11.73 0.63
#